data_AF-A0A7T2Z014-F1
#
_entry.id   AF-A0A7T2Z014-F1
#
_cell.length_a   1.000
_cell.length_b   1.000
_cell.length_c   1.000
_cell.angle_alpha   90.00
_cell.angle_beta   90.00
_cell.angle_gamma   90.00
#
_symmetry.space_group_name_H-M   'P 1'
#
loop_
_entity.id
_entity.type
_entity.pdbx_description
1 polymer ?
#
loop_
_entity_poly.entity_id
_entity_poly.type
_entity_poly.pdbx_seq_one_letter_code
_entity_poly.pdbx_strand_id
1 'polypeptide(L)'
;MKGNDMTTATFKSAVAAANVRPKGVIVSPDLFRALEGENLLERKLATPWGFPAPSLGIELPYYDHDVYVACDPILEGYGFKLPPAST
;
A
#
# COMPACT_ATOMS: atom_id res chain seq x y z
N MET A 1 4.58 -11.87 -20.96
CA MET A 1 4.62 -10.76 -19.99
C MET A 1 3.73 -11.14 -18.82
N LYS A 2 4.30 -11.22 -17.62
CA LYS A 2 3.67 -11.78 -16.42
C LYS A 2 2.55 -10.83 -15.98
N GLY A 3 1.34 -11.35 -15.75
CA GLY A 3 0.15 -10.56 -15.43
C GLY A 3 0.24 -9.71 -14.15
N ASN A 4 1.25 -9.94 -13.30
CA ASN A 4 1.44 -9.23 -12.04
C ASN A 4 2.16 -7.87 -12.23
N ASP A 5 3.04 -7.74 -13.23
CA ASP A 5 3.82 -6.51 -13.45
C ASP A 5 2.92 -5.33 -13.86
N MET A 6 1.84 -5.60 -14.60
CA MET A 6 0.91 -4.57 -15.08
C MET A 6 -0.01 -4.05 -13.96
N THR A 7 -0.33 -4.88 -12.98
CA THR A 7 -1.29 -4.55 -11.91
C THR A 7 -0.62 -3.74 -10.80
N THR A 8 0.60 -4.10 -10.39
CA THR A 8 1.39 -3.28 -9.47
C THR A 8 1.82 -1.96 -10.11
N ALA A 9 2.13 -1.94 -11.42
CA ALA A 9 2.42 -0.70 -12.14
C ALA A 9 1.25 0.30 -12.12
N THR A 10 0.01 -0.18 -12.19
CA THR A 10 -1.19 0.67 -12.11
C THR A 10 -1.30 1.33 -10.73
N PHE A 11 -1.11 0.55 -9.66
CA PHE A 11 -1.07 1.07 -8.29
C PHE A 11 0.08 2.08 -8.09
N LYS A 12 1.30 1.74 -8.50
CA LYS A 12 2.49 2.62 -8.43
C LYS A 12 2.21 3.97 -9.10
N SER A 13 1.61 3.92 -10.31
CA SER A 13 1.26 5.10 -11.08
C SER A 13 0.19 5.93 -10.40
N ALA A 14 -0.83 5.31 -9.79
CA ALA A 14 -1.89 6.03 -9.09
C ALA A 14 -1.39 6.74 -7.82
N VAL A 15 -0.51 6.10 -7.05
CA VAL A 15 0.14 6.75 -5.88
C VAL A 15 1.04 7.91 -6.32
N ALA A 16 1.78 7.74 -7.42
CA ALA A 16 2.64 8.78 -7.98
C ALA A 16 1.86 9.96 -8.59
N ALA A 17 0.67 9.70 -9.14
CA ALA A 17 -0.19 10.71 -9.75
C ALA A 17 -1.11 11.46 -8.76
N ALA A 18 -1.09 11.07 -7.48
CA ALA A 18 -1.89 11.74 -6.45
C ALA A 18 -1.43 13.20 -6.25
N ASN A 19 -2.40 14.12 -6.20
CA ASN A 19 -2.13 15.55 -5.96
C ASN A 19 -1.41 15.78 -4.62
N VAL A 20 -1.79 15.01 -3.60
CA VAL A 20 -1.12 14.94 -2.31
C VAL A 20 -0.75 13.49 -2.04
N ARG A 21 0.53 13.26 -1.71
CA ARG A 21 1.05 11.92 -1.43
C ARG A 21 0.24 11.26 -0.29
N PRO A 22 -0.42 10.11 -0.55
CA PRO A 22 -1.26 9.46 0.45
C PRO A 22 -0.42 8.97 1.63
N LYS A 23 -0.93 9.12 2.86
CA LYS A 23 -0.31 8.53 4.06
C LYS A 23 -0.79 7.12 4.37
N GLY A 24 -1.91 6.73 3.77
CA GLY A 24 -2.41 5.37 3.82
C GLY A 24 -3.26 5.06 2.59
N VAL A 25 -3.23 3.81 2.16
CA VAL A 25 -4.03 3.28 1.04
C VAL A 25 -4.67 1.97 1.45
N ILE A 26 -5.78 1.62 0.79
CA ILE A 26 -6.43 0.33 0.97
C ILE A 26 -6.24 -0.45 -0.33
N VAL A 27 -5.78 -1.69 -0.23
CA VAL A 27 -5.55 -2.58 -1.37
C VAL A 27 -6.28 -3.92 -1.17
N SER A 28 -6.56 -4.60 -2.28
CA SER A 28 -7.07 -5.97 -2.24
C SER A 28 -6.01 -6.98 -1.77
N PRO A 29 -6.41 -8.19 -1.34
CA PRO A 29 -5.47 -9.25 -0.97
C PRO A 29 -4.53 -9.67 -2.10
N ASP A 30 -5.01 -9.71 -3.35
CA ASP A 30 -4.17 -10.12 -4.49
C ASP A 30 -3.15 -9.03 -4.86
N LEU A 31 -3.54 -7.75 -4.79
CA LEU A 31 -2.60 -6.65 -4.97
C LEU A 31 -1.58 -6.60 -3.83
N PHE A 32 -2.01 -6.81 -2.59
CA PHE A 32 -1.10 -6.88 -1.44
C PHE A 32 -0.03 -7.95 -1.64
N ARG A 33 -0.44 -9.17 -2.01
CA ARG A 33 0.48 -10.29 -2.30
C ARG A 33 1.41 -9.99 -3.47
N ALA A 34 0.94 -9.30 -4.50
CA ALA A 34 1.79 -8.91 -5.62
C ALA A 34 2.84 -7.87 -5.20
N LEU A 35 2.45 -6.88 -4.39
CA LEU A 35 3.39 -5.89 -3.85
C LEU A 35 4.43 -6.53 -2.92
N GLU A 36 4.03 -7.49 -2.08
CA GLU A 36 4.99 -8.28 -1.27
C GLU A 36 5.91 -9.14 -2.15
N GLY A 37 5.36 -9.83 -3.16
CA GLY A 37 6.13 -10.67 -4.07
C GLY A 37 7.17 -9.90 -4.89
N GLU A 38 6.95 -8.59 -5.11
CA GLU A 38 7.90 -7.67 -5.73
C GLU A 38 8.83 -6.96 -4.72
N ASN A 39 8.76 -7.28 -3.42
CA ASN A 39 9.49 -6.62 -2.34
C ASN A 39 9.28 -5.09 -2.28
N LEU A 40 8.08 -4.63 -2.61
CA LEU A 40 7.72 -3.21 -2.58
C LEU A 40 7.17 -2.74 -1.23
N LEU A 41 6.92 -3.68 -0.33
CA LEU A 41 6.42 -3.41 1.02
C LEU A 41 7.56 -3.56 2.03
N GLU A 42 7.75 -2.55 2.85
CA GLU A 42 8.64 -2.57 4.00
C GLU A 42 7.82 -2.76 5.28
N ARG A 43 8.33 -3.55 6.23
CA ARG A 43 7.71 -3.78 7.53
C ARG A 43 8.33 -2.84 8.56
N LYS A 44 7.52 -1.99 9.20
CA LYS A 44 7.98 -0.98 10.17
C LYS A 44 7.16 -0.98 11.45
N LEU A 45 7.84 -0.74 12.57
CA LEU A 45 7.21 -0.43 13.85
C LEU A 45 6.65 1.00 13.83
N ALA A 46 5.43 1.13 13.32
CA ALA A 46 4.72 2.39 13.23
C ALA A 46 3.25 2.20 13.57
N THR A 47 2.58 3.29 13.93
CA THR A 47 1.12 3.35 13.98
C THR A 47 0.55 3.31 12.56
N PRO A 48 -0.74 2.97 12.38
CA PRO A 48 -1.41 3.07 11.08
C PRO A 48 -1.42 4.49 10.47
N TRP A 49 -1.10 5.51 11.27
CA TRP A 49 -1.01 6.91 10.85
C TRP A 49 0.41 7.36 10.46
N GLY A 50 1.37 6.44 10.34
CA GLY A 50 2.74 6.78 9.92
C GLY A 50 3.67 7.25 11.05
N PHE A 51 3.19 7.34 12.29
CA PHE A 51 4.04 7.73 13.42
C PHE A 51 4.86 6.53 13.93
N PRO A 52 6.16 6.69 14.25
CA PRO A 52 6.97 5.62 14.81
C PRO A 52 6.37 5.13 16.13
N ALA A 53 6.23 3.81 16.26
CA ALA A 53 5.61 3.17 17.41
C ALA A 53 6.43 1.95 17.88
N PRO A 54 7.69 2.16 18.30
CA PRO A 54 8.58 1.07 18.68
C PRO A 54 8.05 0.23 19.86
N SER A 55 7.19 0.81 20.70
CA SER A 55 6.58 0.14 21.86
C SER A 55 5.39 -0.76 21.53
N LEU A 56 4.81 -0.65 20.33
CA LEU A 56 3.62 -1.43 19.93
C LEU A 56 3.98 -2.87 19.54
N GLY A 57 5.23 -3.14 19.16
CA GLY A 57 5.72 -4.48 18.80
C GLY A 57 5.08 -5.09 17.54
N ILE A 58 4.30 -4.31 16.79
CA ILE A 58 3.61 -4.75 15.56
C ILE A 58 4.24 -4.04 14.37
N GLU A 59 4.71 -4.82 13.40
CA GLU A 59 5.24 -4.28 12.15
C GLU A 59 4.13 -4.13 11.10
N LEU A 60 3.93 -2.89 10.66
CA LEU A 60 2.95 -2.55 9.64
C LEU A 60 3.62 -2.47 8.26
N PRO A 61 2.92 -2.87 7.18
CA PRO A 61 3.42 -2.77 5.81
C PRO A 61 3.31 -1.35 5.26
N TYR A 62 4.41 -0.86 4.69
CA TYR A 62 4.53 0.45 4.05
C TYR A 62 5.04 0.32 2.62
N TYR A 63 4.37 0.97 1.69
CA TYR A 63 4.84 1.16 0.32
C TYR A 63 5.70 2.43 0.23
N ASP A 64 6.83 2.35 -0.48
CA ASP A 64 7.76 3.46 -0.73
C ASP A 64 8.10 4.25 0.56
N HIS A 65 8.33 3.50 1.64
CA HIS A 65 8.71 3.94 2.99
C HIS A 65 7.70 4.74 3.81
N ASP A 66 6.72 5.43 3.22
CA ASP A 66 5.86 6.38 3.94
C ASP A 66 4.35 6.25 3.68
N VAL A 67 3.93 5.30 2.83
CA VAL A 67 2.52 5.03 2.54
C VAL A 67 2.08 3.75 3.23
N TYR A 68 1.30 3.86 4.31
CA TYR A 68 0.75 2.68 4.98
C TYR A 68 -0.20 1.90 4.05
N VAL A 69 -0.08 0.56 4.02
CA VAL A 69 -0.91 -0.29 3.15
C VAL A 69 -1.84 -1.14 3.99
N ALA A 70 -3.13 -0.80 4.00
CA ALA A 70 -4.16 -1.64 4.60
C ALA A 70 -4.70 -2.64 3.57
N CYS A 71 -4.97 -3.88 3.99
CA CYS A 71 -5.59 -4.90 3.16
C CYS A 71 -7.09 -5.02 3.49
N ASP A 72 -7.95 -4.92 2.49
CA ASP A 72 -9.41 -5.07 2.62
C ASP A 72 -9.91 -6.23 1.74
N PRO A 73 -10.46 -7.31 2.33
CA PRO A 73 -10.93 -8.48 1.58
C PRO A 73 -12.16 -8.22 0.72
N ILE A 74 -12.84 -7.07 0.89
CA ILE A 74 -13.99 -6.67 0.07
C ILE A 74 -13.54 -6.20 -1.32
N LEU A 75 -12.28 -5.76 -1.46
CA LEU A 75 -11.73 -5.39 -2.76
C LEU A 75 -11.38 -6.64 -3.56
N GLU A 76 -12.03 -6.80 -4.71
CA GLU A 76 -11.79 -7.93 -5.61
C GLU A 76 -10.61 -7.68 -6.56
N GLY A 77 -9.98 -8.76 -7.00
CA GLY A 77 -8.87 -8.73 -7.96
C GLY A 77 -7.73 -7.83 -7.49
N TYR A 78 -7.26 -6.91 -8.33
CA TYR A 78 -6.17 -5.97 -8.01
C TYR A 78 -6.67 -4.56 -7.63
N GLY A 79 -7.85 -4.48 -6.99
CA GLY A 79 -8.44 -3.22 -6.59
C GLY A 79 -7.66 -2.47 -5.51
N PHE A 80 -7.75 -1.13 -5.52
CA PHE A 80 -7.23 -0.26 -4.47
C PHE A 80 -8.07 1.00 -4.32
N LYS A 81 -7.94 1.67 -3.18
CA LYS A 81 -8.56 2.96 -2.87
C LYS A 81 -7.49 3.90 -2.32
N LEU A 82 -7.41 5.08 -2.93
CA LEU A 82 -6.66 6.21 -2.40
C LEU A 82 -7.57 7.04 -1.48
N PRO A 83 -7.03 7.71 -0.45
CA PRO A 83 -7.80 8.60 0.39
C PRO A 83 -8.30 9.82 -0.43
N PRO A 84 -9.47 10.40 -0.10
CA PRO A 84 -10.05 11.50 -0.88
C PRO A 84 -9.16 12.74 -0.99
N ALA A 85 -8.29 12.97 0.01
CA ALA A 85 -7.35 14.09 0.00
C ALA A 85 -6.21 13.93 -1.02
N SER A 86 -6.07 12.74 -1.62
CA SER A 86 -5.05 12.41 -2.62
C SER A 86 -5.53 12.52 -4.07
N THR A 87 -6.83 12.71 -4.28
CA THR A 87 -7.48 12.94 -5.59
C THR A 87 -7.87 14.40 -5.72
#